data_AF-A0A6B3H5A9-F1
#
_entry.id   AF-A0A6B3H5A9-F1
#
_cell.length_a   1.000
_cell.length_b   1.000
_cell.length_c   1.000
_cell.angle_alpha   90.00
_cell.angle_beta   90.00
_cell.angle_gamma   90.00
#
_symmetry.space_group_name_H-M   'P 1'
#
loop_
_entity.id
_entity.type
_entity.pdbx_description
1 polymer ?
#
loop_
_entity_poly.entity_id
_entity_poly.type
_entity_poly.pdbx_seq_one_letter_code
_entity_poly.pdbx_strand_id
1 'polypeptide(L)'
;MTNPRLATDTDNGRYYTDPAGGPALVSVTNVLATAVAKHALIPWAVKLTTEHILDNLTEVNDRIDDDRPALTREIKAVHRQVKETAGDLGDRIHAAAENHVLGAPIADDPEVAPYLDQFVRWLTMWGVDLAEHVEATEITVFHRHLGYAGTADLR
;
A
#
# COMPACT_ATOMS: atom_id res chain seq x y z
N MET A 1 3.28 -0.67 6.68
CA MET A 1 2.46 0.54 6.48
C MET A 1 2.92 1.59 7.45
N THR A 2 3.09 2.84 7.03
CA THR A 2 3.28 3.93 7.99
C THR A 2 2.12 3.85 8.99
N ASN A 3 2.44 4.02 10.28
CA ASN A 3 1.47 3.88 11.35
C ASN A 3 1.24 5.27 11.98
N PRO A 4 0.47 6.15 11.31
CA PRO A 4 0.20 7.48 11.81
C PRO A 4 -0.35 7.41 13.22
N ARG A 5 0.17 8.24 14.12
CA ARG A 5 -0.18 8.23 15.55
C ARG A 5 -1.68 8.25 15.84
N LEU A 6 -2.48 8.86 14.96
CA LEU A 6 -3.92 9.04 15.14
C LEU A 6 -4.75 7.98 14.40
N ALA A 7 -4.12 7.11 13.62
CA ALA A 7 -4.76 6.04 12.89
C ALA A 7 -4.94 4.80 13.77
N THR A 8 -6.01 4.06 13.53
CA THR A 8 -6.26 2.75 14.15
C THR A 8 -6.89 1.84 13.11
N ASP A 9 -6.32 0.65 12.94
CA ASP A 9 -6.87 -0.38 12.08
C ASP A 9 -7.97 -1.15 12.82
N THR A 10 -9.09 -1.37 12.15
CA THR A 10 -10.28 -2.07 12.66
C THR A 10 -10.72 -3.13 11.66
N ASP A 11 -11.69 -3.98 12.05
CA ASP A 11 -12.30 -4.95 11.14
C ASP A 11 -12.99 -4.30 9.92
N ASN A 12 -13.36 -3.02 10.03
CA ASN A 12 -13.98 -2.23 8.96
C ASN A 12 -12.97 -1.29 8.26
N GLY A 13 -11.67 -1.61 8.34
CA GLY A 13 -10.58 -0.83 7.79
C GLY A 13 -10.05 0.25 8.74
N ARG A 14 -9.33 1.24 8.20
CA ARG A 14 -8.64 2.27 8.98
C ARG A 14 -9.54 3.46 9.36
N TYR A 15 -9.47 3.87 10.63
CA TYR A 15 -10.11 5.06 11.17
C TYR A 15 -9.10 5.97 11.87
N TYR A 16 -9.46 7.23 12.04
CA TYR A 16 -8.64 8.23 12.70
C TYR A 16 -9.37 8.85 13.89
N THR A 17 -8.67 8.96 15.02
CA THR A 17 -9.17 9.67 16.20
C THR A 17 -8.90 11.17 16.05
N ASP A 18 -9.94 11.99 16.11
CA ASP A 18 -9.82 13.45 16.05
C ASP A 18 -9.39 14.01 17.42
N PRO A 19 -8.22 14.68 17.53
CA PRO A 19 -7.78 15.29 18.79
C PRO A 19 -8.73 16.39 19.31
N ALA A 20 -9.55 16.99 18.45
CA ALA A 20 -10.57 17.96 18.84
C ALA A 20 -11.82 17.31 19.47
N GLY A 21 -11.87 15.96 19.53
CA GLY A 21 -13.02 15.19 19.96
C GLY A 21 -14.04 14.97 18.83
N GLY A 22 -14.99 14.08 19.08
CA GLY A 22 -16.01 13.65 18.10
C GLY A 22 -15.89 12.19 17.72
N PRO A 23 -16.70 11.71 16.75
CA PRO A 23 -16.61 10.35 16.25
C PRO A 23 -15.29 10.11 15.51
N ALA A 24 -14.82 8.86 15.50
CA ALA A 24 -13.69 8.46 14.68
C ALA A 24 -14.03 8.68 13.19
N LEU A 25 -13.08 9.24 12.43
CA LEU A 25 -13.25 9.53 11.01
C LEU A 25 -12.71 8.38 10.17
N VAL A 26 -13.45 8.00 9.13
CA VAL A 26 -13.03 6.93 8.20
C VAL A 26 -11.82 7.39 7.37
N SER A 27 -10.91 6.48 7.02
CA SER A 27 -9.79 6.81 6.14
C SER A 27 -10.25 7.14 4.71
N VAL A 28 -9.54 8.03 4.02
CA VAL A 28 -9.77 8.31 2.60
C VAL A 28 -9.62 7.06 1.74
N THR A 29 -8.69 6.17 2.09
CA THR A 29 -8.47 4.91 1.37
C THR A 29 -9.64 3.93 1.55
N ASN A 30 -10.29 3.90 2.72
CA ASN A 30 -11.51 3.13 2.95
C ASN A 30 -12.68 3.66 2.13
N VAL A 31 -12.85 5.00 2.09
CA VAL A 31 -13.87 5.63 1.24
C VAL A 31 -13.64 5.26 -0.22
N LEU A 32 -12.40 5.36 -0.71
CA LEU A 32 -12.07 4.98 -2.09
C LEU A 32 -12.25 3.49 -2.34
N ALA A 33 -11.95 2.63 -1.37
CA ALA A 33 -12.13 1.18 -1.51
C ALA A 33 -13.60 0.77 -1.65
N THR A 34 -14.52 1.53 -1.04
CA THR A 34 -15.96 1.21 -1.03
C THR A 34 -16.75 1.97 -2.10
N ALA A 35 -16.39 3.21 -2.39
CA ALA A 35 -17.15 4.08 -3.30
C ALA A 35 -16.66 4.05 -4.75
N VAL A 36 -15.43 3.56 -5.01
CA VAL A 36 -14.85 3.52 -6.37
C VAL A 36 -14.85 2.09 -6.90
N ALA A 37 -15.55 1.87 -8.01
CA ALA A 37 -15.53 0.59 -8.70
C ALA A 37 -14.17 0.36 -9.38
N LYS A 38 -13.50 -0.73 -9.03
CA LYS A 38 -12.16 -1.09 -9.55
C LYS A 38 -12.25 -2.25 -10.55
N HIS A 39 -12.95 -2.01 -11.68
CA HIS A 39 -13.31 -3.06 -12.65
C HIS A 39 -12.13 -3.89 -13.17
N ALA A 40 -10.93 -3.30 -13.26
CA ALA A 40 -9.74 -3.98 -13.77
C ALA A 40 -9.12 -4.97 -12.77
N LEU A 41 -9.41 -4.88 -11.46
CA LEU A 41 -8.76 -5.73 -10.45
C LEU A 41 -9.24 -7.18 -10.48
N ILE A 42 -10.51 -7.44 -10.82
CA ILE A 42 -11.02 -8.81 -10.94
C ILE A 42 -10.35 -9.53 -12.13
N PRO A 43 -10.34 -8.98 -13.37
CA PRO A 43 -9.59 -9.56 -14.48
C PRO A 43 -8.11 -9.77 -14.17
N TRP A 44 -7.47 -8.80 -13.50
CA TRP A 44 -6.08 -8.93 -13.06
C TRP A 44 -5.87 -10.11 -12.09
N ALA A 45 -6.73 -10.26 -11.08
CA ALA A 45 -6.64 -11.37 -10.14
C ALA A 45 -6.84 -12.73 -10.83
N VAL A 46 -7.82 -12.82 -11.75
CA VAL A 46 -8.03 -14.03 -12.56
C VAL A 46 -6.79 -14.36 -13.37
N LYS A 47 -6.23 -13.37 -14.07
CA LYS A 47 -5.00 -13.53 -14.86
C LYS A 47 -3.87 -14.14 -14.02
N LEU A 48 -3.57 -13.59 -12.83
CA LEU A 48 -2.52 -14.11 -11.96
C LEU A 48 -2.73 -15.57 -11.57
N THR A 49 -3.97 -15.94 -11.23
CA THR A 49 -4.28 -17.34 -10.88
C THR A 49 -4.16 -18.28 -12.09
N THR A 50 -4.53 -17.82 -13.28
CA THR A 50 -4.39 -18.59 -14.52
C THR A 50 -2.92 -18.77 -14.90
N GLU A 51 -2.12 -17.70 -14.87
CA GLU A 51 -0.68 -17.77 -15.14
C GLU A 51 0.02 -18.71 -14.16
N HIS A 52 -0.30 -18.62 -12.86
CA HIS A 52 0.25 -19.53 -11.85
C HIS A 52 -0.06 -21.01 -12.16
N ILE A 53 -1.27 -21.33 -12.62
CA ILE A 53 -1.60 -22.70 -13.05
C ILE A 53 -0.76 -23.12 -14.26
N LEU A 54 -0.68 -22.25 -15.28
CA LEU A 54 0.03 -22.54 -16.53
C LEU A 54 1.54 -22.72 -16.31
N ASP A 55 2.12 -21.96 -15.39
CA ASP A 55 3.55 -22.04 -15.04
C ASP A 55 3.87 -23.25 -14.15
N ASN A 56 2.88 -23.85 -13.48
CA ASN A 56 3.04 -24.95 -12.53
C ASN A 56 2.20 -26.19 -12.88
N LEU A 57 1.93 -26.42 -14.18
CA LEU A 57 0.98 -27.45 -14.64
C LEU A 57 1.26 -28.86 -14.09
N THR A 58 2.52 -29.28 -13.99
CA THR A 58 2.88 -30.60 -13.47
C THR A 58 2.46 -30.74 -12.01
N GLU A 59 2.84 -29.80 -11.14
CA GLU A 59 2.47 -29.83 -9.72
C GLU A 59 0.96 -29.78 -9.52
N VAL A 60 0.28 -28.91 -10.28
CA VAL A 60 -1.19 -28.79 -10.22
C VAL A 60 -1.85 -30.10 -10.61
N ASN A 61 -1.39 -30.77 -11.67
CA ASN A 61 -1.93 -32.06 -12.12
C ASN A 61 -1.69 -33.16 -11.10
N ASP A 62 -0.50 -33.22 -10.50
CA ASP A 62 -0.16 -34.25 -9.51
C ASP A 62 -1.05 -34.14 -8.26
N ARG A 63 -1.50 -32.93 -7.90
CA ARG A 63 -2.29 -32.66 -6.70
C ARG A 63 -3.81 -32.64 -6.91
N ILE A 64 -4.29 -32.64 -8.16
CA ILE A 64 -5.69 -32.34 -8.48
C ILE A 64 -6.67 -33.41 -8.00
N ASP A 65 -6.22 -34.66 -7.91
CA ASP A 65 -7.04 -35.81 -7.48
C ASP A 65 -6.93 -36.05 -5.97
N ASP A 66 -5.80 -35.71 -5.37
CA ASP A 66 -5.52 -35.96 -3.95
C ASP A 66 -6.09 -34.87 -3.02
N ASP A 67 -5.96 -33.58 -3.38
CA ASP A 67 -6.39 -32.47 -2.52
C ASP A 67 -6.86 -31.24 -3.31
N ARG A 68 -7.87 -31.46 -4.16
CA ARG A 68 -8.52 -30.39 -4.94
C ARG A 68 -8.99 -29.20 -4.08
N PRO A 69 -9.60 -29.38 -2.88
CA PRO A 69 -10.07 -28.25 -2.09
C PRO A 69 -8.93 -27.38 -1.55
N ALA A 70 -7.83 -27.94 -1.07
CA ALA A 70 -6.68 -27.13 -0.63
C ALA A 70 -6.01 -26.44 -1.82
N LEU A 71 -5.77 -27.17 -2.91
CA LEU A 71 -5.19 -26.63 -4.14
C LEU A 71 -6.00 -25.44 -4.68
N THR A 72 -7.33 -25.54 -4.67
CA THR A 72 -8.21 -24.43 -5.08
C THR A 72 -8.04 -23.20 -4.18
N ARG A 73 -7.91 -23.38 -2.86
CA ARG A 73 -7.71 -22.27 -1.91
C ARG A 73 -6.36 -21.59 -2.12
N GLU A 74 -5.31 -22.38 -2.34
CA GLU A 74 -3.95 -21.90 -2.62
C GLU A 74 -3.89 -21.09 -3.91
N ILE A 75 -4.40 -21.63 -5.02
CA ILE A 75 -4.46 -20.92 -6.30
C ILE A 75 -5.24 -19.62 -6.16
N LYS A 76 -6.40 -19.63 -5.49
CA LYS A 76 -7.18 -18.41 -5.22
C LYS A 76 -6.49 -17.43 -4.28
N ALA A 77 -5.42 -17.81 -3.61
CA ALA A 77 -4.64 -16.92 -2.73
C ALA A 77 -3.48 -16.23 -3.44
N VAL A 78 -3.04 -16.71 -4.61
CA VAL A 78 -1.90 -16.16 -5.36
C VAL A 78 -2.02 -14.65 -5.56
N HIS A 79 -3.18 -14.17 -6.02
CA HIS A 79 -3.38 -12.74 -6.24
C HIS A 79 -3.27 -11.89 -4.96
N ARG A 80 -3.58 -12.47 -3.78
CA ARG A 80 -3.43 -11.79 -2.48
C ARG A 80 -1.97 -11.73 -2.08
N GLN A 81 -1.22 -12.81 -2.25
CA GLN A 81 0.22 -12.83 -1.99
C GLN A 81 0.95 -11.80 -2.83
N VAL A 82 0.68 -11.75 -4.14
CA VAL A 82 1.28 -10.74 -5.04
C VAL A 82 0.95 -9.31 -4.57
N LYS A 83 -0.31 -9.06 -4.17
CA LYS A 83 -0.74 -7.77 -3.65
C LYS A 83 -0.01 -7.42 -2.34
N GLU A 84 0.11 -8.37 -1.42
CA GLU A 84 0.76 -8.20 -0.12
C GLU A 84 2.24 -7.91 -0.28
N THR A 85 2.97 -8.71 -1.07
CA THR A 85 4.38 -8.48 -1.38
C THR A 85 4.61 -7.11 -2.01
N ALA A 86 3.75 -6.69 -2.95
CA ALA A 86 3.84 -5.36 -3.54
C ALA A 86 3.55 -4.25 -2.52
N GLY A 87 2.62 -4.48 -1.59
CA GLY A 87 2.33 -3.57 -0.48
C GLY A 87 3.52 -3.42 0.48
N ASP A 88 4.13 -4.53 0.89
CA ASP A 88 5.29 -4.54 1.78
C ASP A 88 6.50 -3.84 1.17
N LEU A 89 6.71 -4.00 -0.15
CA LEU A 89 7.72 -3.22 -0.87
C LEU A 89 7.38 -1.73 -0.90
N GLY A 90 6.13 -1.38 -1.21
CA GLY A 90 5.66 0.01 -1.19
C GLY A 90 5.90 0.69 0.16
N ASP A 91 5.60 -0.01 1.26
CA ASP A 91 5.80 0.50 2.62
C ASP A 91 7.29 0.81 2.91
N ARG A 92 8.21 -0.05 2.47
CA ARG A 92 9.65 0.20 2.60
C ARG A 92 10.12 1.37 1.75
N ILE A 93 9.56 1.53 0.54
CA ILE A 93 9.87 2.66 -0.34
C ILE A 93 9.42 3.98 0.29
N HIS A 94 8.20 4.05 0.84
CA HIS A 94 7.73 5.25 1.55
C HIS A 94 8.59 5.57 2.75
N ALA A 95 8.97 4.58 3.56
CA ALA A 95 9.88 4.80 4.70
C ALA A 95 11.26 5.32 4.27
N ALA A 96 11.82 4.81 3.17
CA ALA A 96 13.08 5.32 2.63
C ALA A 96 12.96 6.76 2.10
N ALA A 97 11.85 7.08 1.42
CA ALA A 97 11.57 8.43 0.93
C ALA A 97 11.34 9.43 2.08
N GLU A 98 10.58 9.05 3.10
CA GLU A 98 10.37 9.84 4.33
C GLU A 98 11.72 10.13 5.01
N ASN A 99 12.55 9.10 5.22
CA ASN A 99 13.87 9.27 5.82
C ASN A 99 14.79 10.15 4.97
N HIS A 100 14.72 10.06 3.64
CA HIS A 100 15.44 10.97 2.75
C HIS A 100 15.03 12.42 2.97
N VAL A 101 13.72 12.69 3.02
CA VAL A 101 13.17 14.04 3.25
C VAL A 101 13.57 14.58 4.62
N LEU A 102 13.58 13.74 5.66
CA LEU A 102 13.96 14.12 7.02
C LEU A 102 15.47 14.16 7.27
N GLY A 103 16.30 13.76 6.30
CA GLY A 103 17.75 13.57 6.50
C GLY A 103 18.09 12.50 7.54
N ALA A 104 17.18 11.54 7.76
CA ALA A 104 17.32 10.43 8.68
C ALA A 104 18.04 9.23 8.03
N PRO A 105 18.55 8.27 8.83
CA PRO A 105 19.18 7.07 8.30
C PRO A 105 18.23 6.26 7.41
N ILE A 106 18.70 5.84 6.24
CA ILE A 106 17.98 5.01 5.27
C ILE A 106 18.56 3.60 5.35
N ALA A 107 17.69 2.58 5.40
CA ALA A 107 18.12 1.19 5.39
C ALA A 107 18.79 0.83 4.05
N ASP A 108 19.87 0.04 4.11
CA ASP A 108 20.50 -0.52 2.91
C ASP A 108 19.66 -1.68 2.37
N ASP A 109 18.75 -1.36 1.46
CA ASP A 109 17.80 -2.30 0.86
C ASP A 109 17.93 -2.27 -0.68
N PRO A 110 18.54 -3.30 -1.30
CA PRO A 110 18.77 -3.35 -2.73
C PRO A 110 17.49 -3.31 -3.59
N GLU A 111 16.35 -3.74 -3.05
CA GLU A 111 15.08 -3.72 -3.76
C GLU A 111 14.45 -2.32 -3.75
N VAL A 112 14.68 -1.55 -2.68
CA VAL A 112 14.16 -0.19 -2.50
C VAL A 112 15.04 0.86 -3.20
N ALA A 113 16.37 0.67 -3.19
CA ALA A 113 17.35 1.59 -3.76
C ALA A 113 16.97 2.16 -5.14
N PRO A 114 16.58 1.36 -6.15
CA PRO A 114 16.23 1.92 -7.47
C PRO A 114 15.00 2.83 -7.43
N TYR A 115 14.03 2.61 -6.54
CA TYR A 115 12.85 3.46 -6.39
C TYR A 115 13.19 4.78 -5.69
N LEU A 116 14.03 4.71 -4.66
CA LEU A 116 14.53 5.90 -3.98
C LEU A 116 15.34 6.78 -4.95
N ASP A 117 16.19 6.19 -5.78
CA ASP A 117 16.94 6.93 -6.81
C ASP A 117 16.01 7.66 -7.79
N GLN A 118 14.91 7.03 -8.21
CA GLN A 118 13.92 7.70 -9.07
C GLN A 118 13.20 8.84 -8.34
N PHE A 119 12.87 8.67 -7.06
CA PHE A 119 12.28 9.74 -6.25
C PHE A 119 13.22 10.95 -6.13
N VAL A 120 14.50 10.73 -5.80
CA VAL A 120 15.52 11.78 -5.73
C VAL A 120 15.72 12.47 -7.09
N ARG A 121 15.73 11.68 -8.17
CA ARG A 121 15.80 12.22 -9.53
C ARG A 121 14.59 13.08 -9.88
N TRP A 122 13.40 12.67 -9.47
CA TRP A 122 12.17 13.46 -9.66
C TRP A 122 12.26 14.79 -8.91
N LEU A 123 12.66 14.78 -7.63
CA LEU A 123 12.87 16.01 -6.85
C LEU A 123 13.84 16.96 -7.55
N THR A 124 14.96 16.42 -8.02
CA THR A 124 15.98 17.18 -8.75
C THR A 124 15.45 17.77 -10.06
N MET A 125 14.74 16.96 -10.85
CA MET A 125 14.21 17.38 -12.16
C MET A 125 13.20 18.51 -12.05
N TRP A 126 12.40 18.50 -10.97
CA TRP A 126 11.40 19.54 -10.70
C TRP A 126 11.94 20.70 -9.86
N GLY A 127 13.23 20.68 -9.48
CA GLY A 127 13.86 21.73 -8.69
C GLY A 127 13.29 21.83 -7.27
N VAL A 128 12.84 20.71 -6.70
CA VAL A 128 12.28 20.67 -5.35
C VAL A 128 13.41 20.76 -4.33
N ASP A 129 13.62 21.95 -3.79
CA ASP A 129 14.36 22.16 -2.53
C ASP A 129 13.54 21.65 -1.34
N LEU A 130 14.07 20.69 -0.59
CA LEU A 130 13.38 20.08 0.56
C LEU A 130 13.23 21.04 1.75
N ALA A 131 14.14 21.99 1.93
CA ALA A 131 14.07 22.95 3.03
C ALA A 131 13.11 24.11 2.73
N GLU A 132 12.93 24.46 1.46
CA GLU A 132 12.04 25.55 1.03
C GLU A 132 10.61 25.05 0.71
N HIS A 133 10.49 23.89 0.06
CA HIS A 133 9.22 23.45 -0.52
C HIS A 133 8.50 22.33 0.24
N VAL A 134 9.15 21.67 1.20
CA VAL A 134 8.51 20.60 1.99
C VAL A 134 8.30 21.09 3.41
N GLU A 135 7.04 21.26 3.79
CA GLU A 135 6.65 21.71 5.13
C GLU A 135 6.61 20.54 6.12
N ALA A 136 6.15 19.36 5.67
CA ALA A 136 6.14 18.14 6.48
C ALA A 136 5.86 16.88 5.63
N THR A 137 6.11 15.72 6.25
CA THR A 137 5.91 14.36 5.70
C THR A 137 4.97 13.56 6.61
N GLU A 138 4.28 12.56 6.06
CA GLU A 138 3.38 11.63 6.78
C GLU A 138 2.34 12.34 7.68
N ILE A 139 1.71 13.38 7.14
CA ILE A 139 0.84 14.29 7.89
C ILE A 139 -0.59 13.75 7.94
N THR A 140 -1.15 13.64 9.15
CA THR A 140 -2.58 13.35 9.29
C THR A 140 -3.43 14.58 9.00
N VAL A 141 -4.33 14.48 8.02
CA VAL A 141 -5.25 15.53 7.59
C VAL A 141 -6.69 15.11 7.86
N PHE A 142 -7.50 16.04 8.40
CA PHE A 142 -8.89 15.80 8.77
C PHE A 142 -9.84 16.69 7.95
N HIS A 143 -10.85 16.10 7.33
CA HIS A 143 -11.97 16.83 6.73
C HIS A 143 -13.25 16.63 7.53
N ARG A 144 -13.34 17.28 8.69
CA ARG A 144 -14.42 17.09 9.68
C ARG A 144 -15.83 17.22 9.12
N HIS A 145 -16.08 18.20 8.25
CA HIS A 145 -17.41 18.40 7.65
C HIS A 145 -17.86 17.23 6.77
N LEU A 146 -16.93 16.53 6.11
CA LEU A 146 -17.22 15.39 5.24
C LEU A 146 -16.97 14.05 5.95
N GLY A 147 -16.51 14.08 7.19
CA GLY A 147 -16.41 12.90 8.05
C GLY A 147 -15.28 11.92 7.72
N TYR A 148 -14.22 12.35 7.00
CA TYR A 148 -13.07 11.49 6.69
C TYR A 148 -11.73 12.13 7.04
N ALA A 149 -10.70 11.30 7.14
CA ALA A 149 -9.31 11.70 7.37
C ALA A 149 -8.34 10.86 6.54
N GLY A 150 -7.08 11.22 6.51
CA GLY A 150 -6.04 10.45 5.83
C GLY A 150 -4.65 10.92 6.23
N THR A 151 -3.65 10.20 5.73
CA THR A 151 -2.25 10.60 5.85
C THR A 151 -1.74 11.00 4.48
N ALA A 152 -1.21 12.22 4.37
CA ALA A 152 -0.57 12.71 3.16
C ALA A 152 0.93 12.42 3.24
N ASP A 153 1.51 11.96 2.13
CA ASP A 153 2.94 11.63 2.06
C ASP A 153 3.80 12.88 2.27
N LEU A 154 3.50 13.97 1.55
CA LEU A 154 4.23 15.25 1.61
C LEU A 154 3.25 16.43 1.55
N ARG A 155 3.67 17.56 2.11
CA ARG A 155 3.00 18.86 2.01
C ARG A 155 3.99 19.97 1.69
#